data_AF-A0A3B0WSF3-F1
#
_entry.id   AF-A0A3B0WSF3-F1
#
_cell.length_a   1.000
_cell.length_b   1.000
_cell.length_c   1.000
_cell.angle_alpha   90.00
_cell.angle_beta   90.00
_cell.angle_gamma   90.00
#
_symmetry.space_group_name_H-M   'P 1'
#
loop_
_entity.id
_entity.type
_entity.pdbx_description
1 polymer ?
#
loop_
_entity_poly.entity_id
_entity_poly.type
_entity_poly.pdbx_seq_one_letter_code
_entity_poly.pdbx_strand_id
1 'polypeptide(L)' 'MGGKYIDATPANAVSGKYPLSRFLYVYVNKHPNKELSPLEKEFVKLILSQEGQSVVIKDGYIPLPAKVVEKYLNQI' A
#
# COMPACT_ATOMS: atom_id res chain seq x y z
N MET A 1 -17.09 -27.89 0.65
CA MET A 1 -15.81 -28.44 1.14
C MET A 1 -14.84 -27.28 1.27
N GLY A 2 -14.38 -26.97 2.48
CA GLY A 2 -13.46 -25.85 2.74
C GLY A 2 -12.08 -26.13 2.15
N GLY A 3 -11.52 -25.18 1.40
CA GLY A 3 -10.20 -25.31 0.78
C GLY A 3 -9.08 -25.44 1.80
N LYS A 4 -7.82 -25.53 1.31
CA LYS A 4 -6.63 -25.52 2.18
C LYS A 4 -6.67 -24.30 3.09
N TYR A 5 -6.56 -24.54 4.40
CA TYR A 5 -6.38 -23.48 5.38
C TYR A 5 -5.00 -22.85 5.18
N ILE A 6 -4.97 -21.51 5.11
CA ILE A 6 -3.75 -20.72 4.99
C ILE A 6 -3.75 -19.77 6.18
N ASP A 7 -2.68 -19.78 6.98
CA ASP A 7 -2.59 -18.95 8.17
C ASP A 7 -2.54 -17.46 7.82
N ALA A 8 -3.15 -16.63 8.67
CA ALA A 8 -3.17 -15.18 8.55
C ALA A 8 -1.84 -14.53 8.98
N THR A 9 -0.75 -14.88 8.30
CA THR A 9 0.58 -14.30 8.56
C THR A 9 0.86 -13.12 7.63
N PRO A 10 1.72 -12.15 8.04
CA PRO A 10 2.14 -11.07 7.14
C PRO A 10 2.74 -11.57 5.82
N ALA A 11 3.50 -12.67 5.87
CA ALA A 11 4.08 -13.29 4.68
C ALA A 11 3.00 -13.84 3.71
N ASN A 12 1.94 -14.46 4.24
CA ASN A 12 0.84 -14.97 3.42
C ASN A 12 -0.04 -13.84 2.86
N ALA A 13 -0.21 -12.75 3.59
CA ALA A 13 -0.91 -11.56 3.11
C ALA A 13 -0.12 -10.84 1.99
N VAL A 14 1.18 -10.59 2.20
CA VAL A 14 2.04 -9.92 1.21
C VAL A 14 2.17 -10.74 -0.08
N SER A 15 2.24 -12.07 0.03
CA SER A 15 2.30 -12.95 -1.15
C SER A 15 0.95 -13.15 -1.85
N GLY A 16 -0.16 -12.64 -1.30
CA GLY A 16 -1.51 -12.85 -1.81
C GLY A 16 -2.05 -14.27 -1.62
N LYS A 17 -1.33 -15.15 -0.89
CA LYS A 17 -1.78 -16.51 -0.58
C LYS A 17 -2.95 -16.51 0.40
N TYR A 18 -2.98 -15.57 1.33
CA TYR A 18 -4.10 -15.44 2.26
C TYR A 18 -5.29 -14.78 1.54
N PRO A 19 -6.42 -15.49 1.33
CA PRO A 19 -7.48 -15.05 0.42
C PRO A 19 -8.27 -13.82 0.91
N LEU A 20 -8.16 -13.49 2.19
CA LEU A 20 -8.83 -12.33 2.80
C LEU A 20 -7.89 -11.12 2.94
N SER A 21 -6.65 -11.21 2.46
CA SER A 21 -5.76 -10.06 2.39
C SER A 21 -6.25 -9.07 1.34
N ARG A 22 -6.15 -7.77 1.62
CA ARG A 22 -6.55 -6.70 0.71
C ARG A 22 -5.64 -5.49 0.88
N PHE A 23 -5.47 -4.73 -0.20
CA PHE A 23 -4.88 -3.40 -0.10
C PHE A 23 -5.88 -2.43 0.56
N LEU A 24 -5.33 -1.47 1.28
CA LEU A 24 -6.04 -0.25 1.63
C LEU A 24 -5.80 0.75 0.49
N TYR A 25 -6.88 1.12 -0.21
CA TYR A 25 -6.78 2.03 -1.34
C TYR A 25 -6.97 3.48 -0.88
N VAL A 26 -6.08 4.35 -1.34
CA VAL A 26 -6.19 5.81 -1.23
C VAL A 26 -6.52 6.34 -2.61
N TYR A 27 -7.56 7.16 -2.71
CA TYR A 27 -7.96 7.79 -3.97
C TYR A 27 -7.64 9.27 -3.92
N VAL A 28 -7.04 9.77 -4.99
CA VAL A 28 -6.76 11.19 -5.19
C VAL A 28 -7.56 11.66 -6.39
N ASN A 29 -8.33 12.73 -6.22
CA ASN A 29 -9.10 13.34 -7.30
C ASN A 29 -8.18 14.15 -8.21
N LYS A 30 -7.43 13.45 -9.07
CA LYS A 30 -6.47 14.05 -10.00
C LYS A 30 -7.14 14.41 -11.33
N HIS A 31 -6.97 15.66 -11.76
CA HIS A 31 -7.38 16.07 -13.11
C HIS A 31 -6.47 15.39 -14.17
N PRO A 32 -7.01 14.81 -15.26
CA PRO A 32 -6.23 13.97 -16.19
C PRO A 32 -5.00 14.66 -16.79
N ASN A 33 -5.14 15.94 -17.10
CA ASN A 33 -4.12 16.74 -17.78
C ASN A 33 -3.35 17.69 -16.84
N LYS A 34 -3.46 17.50 -15.53
CA LYS A 34 -2.72 18.30 -14.54
C LYS A 34 -1.93 17.38 -13.62
N GLU A 35 -0.79 17.88 -13.19
CA GLU A 35 -0.06 17.24 -12.09
C GLU A 35 -0.85 17.36 -10.78
N LEU A 36 -0.48 16.53 -9.81
CA LEU A 36 -0.96 16.72 -8.44
C LEU A 36 -0.48 18.07 -7.92
N SER A 37 -1.26 18.68 -7.03
CA SER A 37 -0.76 19.87 -6.35
C SER A 37 0.50 19.49 -5.55
N PRO A 38 1.44 20.43 -5.33
CA PRO A 38 2.69 20.14 -4.62
C PRO A 38 2.46 19.47 -3.25
N LEU A 39 1.46 19.94 -2.49
CA LEU A 39 1.15 19.39 -1.17
C LEU A 39 0.62 17.95 -1.24
N GLU A 40 -0.30 17.67 -2.18
CA GLU A 40 -0.79 16.30 -2.39
C GLU A 40 0.35 15.37 -2.82
N LYS A 41 1.23 15.82 -3.71
CA LYS A 41 2.40 15.06 -4.17
C LYS A 41 3.32 14.70 -3.01
N GLU A 42 3.67 15.65 -2.16
CA GLU A 42 4.53 15.40 -1.00
C GLU A 42 3.85 14.51 0.04
N PHE A 43 2.53 14.64 0.23
CA PHE A 43 1.79 13.73 1.10
C PHE A 43 1.81 12.28 0.58
N VAL A 44 1.60 12.08 -0.73
CA VAL A 44 1.65 10.71 -1.31
C VAL A 44 3.08 10.15 -1.21
N LYS A 45 4.12 10.97 -1.40
CA LYS A 45 5.51 10.53 -1.15
C LYS A 45 5.74 10.15 0.30
N LEU A 46 5.22 10.93 1.26
CA LEU A 46 5.36 10.64 2.69
C LEU A 46 4.73 9.30 3.05
N ILE A 47 3.49 9.03 2.63
CA ILE A 47 2.82 7.76 2.96
C ILE A 47 3.52 6.56 2.31
N LEU A 48 4.18 6.74 1.15
CA LEU A 48 4.95 5.70 0.46
C LEU A 48 6.39 5.56 0.99
N SER A 49 6.90 6.55 1.71
CA SER A 49 8.25 6.55 2.25
C SER A 49 8.46 5.45 3.31
N GLN A 50 9.73 5.15 3.60
CA GLN A 50 10.08 4.23 4.69
C GLN A 50 9.51 4.69 6.03
N GLU A 51 9.51 5.99 6.30
CA GLU A 51 8.94 6.56 7.52
C GLU A 51 7.42 6.30 7.59
N GLY A 52 6.68 6.68 6.54
CA GLY A 52 5.24 6.46 6.46
C GLY A 52 4.86 4.99 6.58
N GLN A 53 5.60 4.09 5.92
CA GLN A 53 5.39 2.65 6.01
C GLN A 53 5.79 2.06 7.38
N SER A 54 6.66 2.72 8.15
CA SER A 54 7.01 2.28 9.52
C SER A 54 5.92 2.67 10.54
N VAL A 55 5.20 3.76 10.28
CA VAL A 55 4.10 4.22 11.17
C VAL A 55 2.96 3.20 11.17
N VAL A 56 2.55 2.69 10.00
CA VAL A 56 1.37 1.81 9.89
C VAL A 56 1.53 0.47 10.61
N ILE A 57 2.77 0.03 10.88
CA ILE A 57 3.06 -1.18 11.66
C ILE A 57 2.48 -1.06 13.08
N LYS A 58 2.59 0.14 13.68
CA LYS A 58 2.09 0.41 15.04
C LYS A 58 0.56 0.26 15.12
N ASP A 59 -0.13 0.51 14.02
CA ASP A 59 -1.58 0.43 13.89
C ASP A 59 -2.06 -0.95 13.42
N GLY A 60 -1.16 -1.94 13.34
CA GLY A 60 -1.49 -3.33 12.98
C GLY A 60 -1.60 -3.60 11.48
N TYR A 61 -1.19 -2.66 10.63
CA TYR A 61 -1.11 -2.89 9.19
C TYR A 61 0.19 -3.56 8.78
N ILE A 62 0.16 -4.18 7.61
CA ILE A 62 1.33 -4.78 6.97
C ILE A 62 1.87 -3.76 5.95
N PRO A 63 3.15 -3.36 6.05
CA PRO A 63 3.76 -2.44 5.09
C PRO A 63 3.71 -2.95 3.65
N LEU A 64 3.68 -2.02 2.72
CA LEU A 64 3.78 -2.31 1.30
C LEU A 64 5.16 -2.89 0.97
N PRO A 65 5.23 -3.93 0.12
CA PRO A 65 6.50 -4.38 -0.44
C PRO A 65 7.18 -3.26 -1.24
N ALA A 66 8.51 -3.21 -1.23
CA ALA A 66 9.29 -2.21 -1.96
C ALA A 66 8.89 -2.08 -3.44
N LYS A 67 8.66 -3.21 -4.12
CA LYS A 67 8.20 -3.24 -5.52
C LYS A 67 6.85 -2.53 -5.74
N VAL A 68 5.96 -2.58 -4.74
CA VAL A 68 4.65 -1.91 -4.81
C VAL A 68 4.83 -0.40 -4.57
N VAL A 69 5.67 -0.03 -3.60
CA VAL A 69 6.04 1.37 -3.35
C VAL A 69 6.66 2.01 -4.60
N GLU A 70 7.67 1.38 -5.20
CA GLU A 70 8.34 1.85 -6.41
C GLU A 70 7.36 2.02 -7.59
N LYS A 71 6.45 1.06 -7.77
CA LYS A 71 5.41 1.14 -8.80
C LYS A 71 4.58 2.42 -8.64
N TYR A 72 4.15 2.75 -7.43
CA TYR A 72 3.31 3.92 -7.19
C TYR A 72 4.11 5.22 -7.21
N LEU A 73 5.36 5.24 -6.71
CA LEU A 73 6.23 6.42 -6.81
C LEU A 73 6.46 6.84 -8.27
N ASN A 74 6.57 5.89 -9.19
CA ASN A 74 6.73 6.19 -10.62
C ASN A 74 5.45 6.73 -11.30
N GLN A 75 4.31 6.76 -10.61
CA GLN A 75 3.03 7.26 -11.12
C GLN A 75 2.70 8.68 -10.63
N ILE A 76 3.52 9.25 -9.74
CA ILE A 76 3.31 10.54 -9.07
C ILE A 76 4.16 11.63 -9.73
#